data_AF-K8XS55-F1
#
_entry.id   AF-K8XS55-F1
#
_cell.length_a   1.000
_cell.length_b   1.000
_cell.length_c   1.000
_cell.angle_alpha   90.00
_cell.angle_beta   90.00
_cell.angle_gamma   90.00
#
_symmetry.space_group_name_H-M   'P 1'
#
loop_
_entity.id
_entity.type
_entity.pdbx_description
1 polymer ?
#
loop_
_entity_poly.entity_id
_entity_poly.type
_entity_poly.pdbx_seq_one_letter_code
_entity_poly.pdbx_strand_id
1 'polypeptide(L)'
;MLALRNNNPYAASVYVYDTHEYRGMRMLVTDDGKAGVAVNGDEVVSVFAHNDCAHPRAAYALLSQATEIGGHRLDCFDTVLPKIYAQSGFVPVARLAWNDDYAPDGWNYSTYRKFNNGRPDVVFMAYDPAAIGSKYTKTAAKYVDNYDTGIESARNYSSRRPSAPSPAER
;
A
#
# COMPACT_ATOMS: atom_id res chain seq x y z
N MET A 1 -15.62 -5.48 -1.57
CA MET A 1 -14.60 -5.75 -0.52
C MET A 1 -14.83 -7.08 0.18
N LEU A 2 -15.96 -7.33 0.86
CA LEU A 2 -16.18 -8.58 1.64
C LEU A 2 -16.00 -9.89 0.83
N ALA A 3 -16.35 -9.91 -0.46
CA ALA A 3 -16.18 -11.07 -1.33
C ALA A 3 -14.70 -11.47 -1.58
N LEU A 4 -13.73 -10.59 -1.30
CA LEU A 4 -12.29 -10.88 -1.44
C LEU A 4 -11.82 -12.02 -0.52
N ARG A 5 -12.47 -12.18 0.64
CA ARG A 5 -12.08 -13.19 1.65
C ARG A 5 -12.36 -14.62 1.21
N ASN A 6 -13.35 -14.83 0.33
CA ASN A 6 -13.91 -16.17 0.10
C ASN A 6 -13.30 -16.95 -1.07
N ASN A 7 -12.32 -16.39 -1.80
CA ASN A 7 -11.72 -17.10 -2.95
C ASN A 7 -10.28 -16.69 -3.29
N ASN A 8 -9.55 -16.10 -2.33
CA ASN A 8 -8.17 -15.70 -2.52
C ASN A 8 -7.30 -16.17 -1.34
N PRO A 9 -6.34 -17.09 -1.53
CA PRO A 9 -5.47 -17.57 -0.44
C PRO A 9 -4.59 -16.45 0.16
N TYR A 10 -4.48 -15.32 -0.53
CA TYR A 10 -3.75 -14.14 -0.07
C TYR A 10 -4.66 -13.07 0.57
N ALA A 11 -5.96 -13.33 0.76
CA ALA A 11 -6.89 -12.32 1.29
C ALA A 11 -6.49 -11.79 2.68
N ALA A 12 -5.84 -12.62 3.50
CA ALA A 12 -5.37 -12.23 4.84
C ALA A 12 -4.28 -11.13 4.82
N SER A 13 -3.66 -10.83 3.67
CA SER A 13 -2.71 -9.71 3.55
C SER A 13 -3.37 -8.36 3.30
N VAL A 14 -4.70 -8.31 3.25
CA VAL A 14 -5.46 -7.07 3.03
C VAL A 14 -6.48 -6.93 4.16
N TYR A 15 -6.33 -5.87 4.96
CA TYR A 15 -7.33 -5.54 5.96
C TYR A 15 -8.64 -5.10 5.29
N VAL A 16 -9.75 -5.65 5.78
CA VAL A 16 -11.10 -5.34 5.30
C VAL A 16 -11.84 -4.67 6.46
N TYR A 17 -12.10 -3.38 6.29
CA TYR A 17 -12.86 -2.56 7.25
C TYR A 17 -14.34 -2.93 7.22
N ASP A 18 -15.08 -2.53 8.24
CA ASP A 18 -16.52 -2.68 8.23
C ASP A 18 -17.19 -1.68 7.27
N THR A 19 -18.46 -1.91 6.96
CA THR A 19 -19.19 -1.05 6.01
C THR A 19 -19.41 0.37 6.50
N HIS A 20 -19.45 0.60 7.82
CA HIS A 20 -19.61 1.93 8.40
C HIS A 20 -18.29 2.71 8.30
N GLU A 21 -17.16 2.07 8.58
CA GLU A 21 -15.82 2.65 8.37
C GLU A 21 -15.59 3.04 6.91
N TYR A 22 -15.91 2.15 5.96
CA TYR A 22 -15.75 2.45 4.54
C TYR A 22 -16.61 3.64 4.06
N ARG A 23 -17.74 3.97 4.71
CA ARG A 23 -18.55 5.15 4.36
C ARG A 23 -17.81 6.46 4.63
N GLY A 24 -16.85 6.47 5.54
CA GLY A 24 -15.99 7.62 5.81
C GLY A 24 -14.84 7.78 4.82
N MET A 25 -14.60 6.79 3.95
CA MET A 25 -13.46 6.74 3.04
C MET A 25 -13.87 7.10 1.61
N ARG A 26 -12.93 7.62 0.83
CA ARG A 26 -13.12 7.78 -0.62
C ARG A 26 -12.81 6.45 -1.29
N MET A 27 -13.79 5.89 -1.99
CA MET A 27 -13.68 4.58 -2.64
C MET A 27 -13.62 4.76 -4.15
N LEU A 28 -12.62 4.15 -4.78
CA LEU A 28 -12.57 3.99 -6.24
C LEU A 28 -12.77 2.52 -6.55
N VAL A 29 -13.77 2.21 -7.37
CA VAL A 29 -14.09 0.85 -7.77
C VAL A 29 -14.35 0.85 -9.26
N THR A 30 -13.84 -0.19 -9.94
CA THR A 30 -14.14 -0.47 -11.35
C THR A 30 -15.63 -0.74 -11.54
N ASP A 31 -16.13 -0.49 -12.75
CA ASP A 31 -17.54 -0.67 -13.11
C ASP A 31 -18.02 -2.13 -12.96
N ASP A 32 -17.13 -3.10 -13.15
CA ASP A 32 -17.37 -4.53 -12.91
C ASP A 32 -17.33 -4.92 -11.43
N GLY A 33 -16.91 -4.01 -10.53
CA GLY A 33 -16.79 -4.24 -9.10
C GLY A 33 -15.61 -5.12 -8.68
N LYS A 34 -14.71 -5.48 -9.61
CA LYS A 34 -13.67 -6.51 -9.40
C LYS A 34 -12.28 -5.97 -9.11
N ALA A 35 -12.10 -4.66 -9.13
CA ALA A 35 -10.91 -3.99 -8.62
C ALA A 35 -11.28 -2.69 -7.94
N GLY A 36 -10.54 -2.31 -6.90
CA GLY A 36 -10.77 -1.08 -6.18
C GLY A 36 -9.69 -0.73 -5.16
N VAL A 37 -9.83 0.47 -4.62
CA VAL A 37 -8.97 1.05 -3.59
C VAL A 37 -9.80 1.99 -2.72
N ALA A 38 -9.43 2.09 -1.44
CA ALA A 38 -9.98 3.05 -0.51
C ALA A 38 -8.91 4.08 -0.12
N VAL A 39 -9.32 5.32 0.10
CA VAL A 39 -8.46 6.38 0.62
C VAL A 39 -9.09 6.93 1.90
N ASN A 40 -8.37 6.79 3.02
CA ASN A 40 -8.74 7.28 4.34
C ASN A 40 -7.82 8.43 4.74
N GLY A 41 -8.28 9.68 4.59
CA GLY A 41 -7.41 10.84 4.74
C GLY A 41 -6.30 10.84 3.69
N ASP A 42 -5.05 10.70 4.13
CA ASP A 42 -3.85 10.60 3.29
C ASP A 42 -3.41 9.16 3.01
N GLU A 43 -4.15 8.17 3.50
CA GLU A 43 -3.76 6.76 3.47
C GLU A 43 -4.48 5.97 2.39
N VAL A 44 -3.72 5.23 1.59
CA VAL A 44 -4.25 4.24 0.66
C VAL A 44 -4.43 2.92 1.40
N VAL A 45 -5.68 2.45 1.48
CA VAL A 45 -6.03 1.19 2.15
C VAL A 45 -6.83 0.27 1.22
N SER A 46 -6.82 -1.03 1.55
CA SER A 46 -7.64 -2.06 0.90
C SER A 46 -7.54 -2.12 -0.65
N VAL A 47 -6.35 -1.97 -1.23
CA VAL A 47 -6.17 -2.15 -2.69
C VAL A 47 -6.46 -3.61 -3.08
N PHE A 48 -7.31 -3.83 -4.08
CA PHE A 48 -7.60 -5.15 -4.61
C PHE A 48 -7.82 -5.16 -6.12
N ALA A 49 -7.52 -6.29 -6.75
CA ALA A 49 -7.89 -6.60 -8.12
C ALA A 49 -8.05 -8.11 -8.26
N HIS A 50 -9.21 -8.56 -8.74
CA HIS A 50 -9.45 -9.96 -9.04
C HIS A 50 -8.82 -10.36 -10.38
N ASN A 51 -8.42 -11.63 -10.51
CA ASN A 51 -7.83 -12.17 -11.75
C ASN A 51 -8.80 -12.14 -12.94
N ASP A 52 -10.11 -12.15 -12.69
CA ASP A 52 -11.19 -12.11 -13.69
C ASP A 52 -11.81 -10.71 -13.84
N CYS A 53 -11.07 -9.67 -13.40
CA CYS A 53 -11.42 -8.27 -13.67
C CYS A 53 -11.34 -7.99 -15.18
N ALA A 54 -12.33 -7.27 -15.70
CA ALA A 54 -12.40 -6.83 -17.10
C ALA A 54 -11.30 -5.82 -17.46
N HIS A 55 -10.62 -5.26 -16.45
CA HIS A 55 -9.58 -4.23 -16.58
C HIS A 55 -8.21 -4.77 -16.18
N PRO A 56 -7.39 -5.26 -17.13
CA PRO A 56 -6.04 -5.71 -16.84
C PRO A 56 -5.22 -4.60 -16.18
N ARG A 57 -4.42 -4.97 -15.18
CA ARG A 57 -3.53 -4.02 -14.45
C ARG A 57 -4.27 -2.87 -13.75
N ALA A 58 -5.57 -3.03 -13.44
CA ALA A 58 -6.39 -2.02 -12.75
C ALA A 58 -5.72 -1.44 -11.49
N ALA A 59 -4.95 -2.25 -10.74
CA ALA A 59 -4.23 -1.80 -9.55
C ALA A 59 -3.35 -0.55 -9.79
N TYR A 60 -2.64 -0.46 -10.93
CA TYR A 60 -1.78 0.69 -11.21
C TYR A 60 -2.59 1.96 -11.50
N ALA A 61 -3.68 1.83 -12.28
CA ALA A 61 -4.58 2.95 -12.56
C ALA A 61 -5.27 3.42 -11.27
N LEU A 62 -5.74 2.49 -10.45
CA LEU A 62 -6.34 2.78 -9.15
C LEU A 62 -5.36 3.48 -8.20
N LEU A 63 -4.10 3.04 -8.14
CA LEU A 63 -3.07 3.71 -7.34
C LEU A 63 -2.75 5.12 -7.83
N SER A 64 -2.70 5.33 -9.15
CA SER A 64 -2.55 6.68 -9.74
C SER A 64 -3.72 7.59 -9.35
N GLN A 65 -4.94 7.09 -9.43
CA GLN A 65 -6.13 7.86 -9.05
C GLN A 65 -6.20 8.09 -7.54
N ALA A 66 -5.77 7.11 -6.73
CA ALA A 66 -5.69 7.25 -5.28
C ALA A 66 -4.74 8.38 -4.86
N THR A 67 -3.59 8.51 -5.52
CA THR A 67 -2.62 9.58 -5.22
C THR A 67 -3.13 10.96 -5.67
N GLU A 68 -3.88 11.03 -6.76
CA GLU A 68 -4.57 12.25 -7.21
C GLU A 68 -5.62 12.74 -6.20
N ILE A 69 -6.33 11.83 -5.52
CA ILE A 69 -7.35 12.18 -4.51
C ILE A 69 -6.81 12.32 -3.09
N GLY A 70 -5.49 12.25 -2.90
CA GLY A 70 -4.79 12.54 -1.64
C GLY A 70 -4.15 11.35 -0.92
N GLY A 71 -4.24 10.14 -1.46
CA GLY A 71 -3.62 8.94 -0.89
C GLY A 71 -2.11 8.93 -1.11
N HIS A 72 -1.35 9.45 -0.14
CA HIS A 72 0.10 9.66 -0.24
C HIS A 72 0.93 8.77 0.69
N ARG A 73 0.30 7.91 1.49
CA ARG A 73 1.00 6.87 2.27
C ARG A 73 0.24 5.56 2.28
N LEU A 74 0.95 4.48 2.56
CA LEU A 74 0.38 3.15 2.81
C LEU A 74 1.36 2.31 3.63
N ASP A 75 0.87 1.21 4.17
CA ASP A 75 1.69 0.11 4.65
C ASP A 75 1.23 -1.20 4.03
N CYS A 76 2.14 -2.17 3.96
CA CYS A 76 1.83 -3.50 3.47
C CYS A 76 2.85 -4.54 3.93
N PHE A 77 2.46 -5.81 3.94
CA PHE A 77 3.40 -6.91 4.11
C PHE A 77 4.40 -6.97 2.94
N ASP A 78 5.69 -7.24 3.24
CA ASP A 78 6.79 -7.42 2.27
C ASP A 78 6.62 -8.70 1.43
N THR A 79 5.63 -8.65 0.55
CA THR A 79 5.20 -9.73 -0.35
C THR A 79 5.46 -9.33 -1.81
N VAL A 80 4.45 -9.41 -2.67
CA VAL A 80 4.50 -8.83 -4.03
C VAL A 80 4.05 -7.37 -4.05
N LEU A 81 3.29 -6.93 -3.04
CA LEU A 81 2.65 -5.61 -3.00
C LEU A 81 3.64 -4.44 -3.09
N PRO A 82 4.77 -4.42 -2.35
CA PRO A 82 5.70 -3.30 -2.42
C PRO A 82 6.27 -3.05 -3.82
N LYS A 83 6.34 -4.09 -4.67
CA LYS A 83 6.79 -3.96 -6.07
C LYS A 83 5.79 -3.18 -6.92
N ILE A 84 4.50 -3.42 -6.72
CA ILE A 84 3.41 -2.73 -7.42
C ILE A 84 3.35 -1.27 -6.96
N TYR A 85 3.48 -1.04 -5.65
CA TYR A 85 3.47 0.30 -5.07
C TYR A 85 4.70 1.12 -5.47
N ALA A 86 5.90 0.53 -5.48
CA ALA A 86 7.11 1.21 -5.94
C ALA A 86 7.03 1.66 -7.40
N GLN A 87 6.47 0.84 -8.27
CA GLN A 87 6.22 1.22 -9.66
C GLN A 87 5.23 2.38 -9.79
N SER A 88 4.33 2.54 -8.81
CA SER A 88 3.34 3.63 -8.75
C SER A 88 3.85 4.85 -7.99
N GLY A 89 5.14 4.92 -7.65
CA GLY A 89 5.76 6.07 -7.00
C GLY A 89 5.80 6.00 -5.47
N PHE A 90 5.42 4.90 -4.84
CA PHE A 90 5.57 4.75 -3.38
C PHE A 90 6.99 4.29 -3.03
N VAL A 91 7.69 5.04 -2.19
CA VAL A 91 9.02 4.70 -1.71
C VAL A 91 8.96 4.07 -0.32
N PRO A 92 9.70 2.99 -0.04
CA PRO A 92 9.81 2.46 1.32
C PRO A 92 10.52 3.45 2.23
N VAL A 93 9.91 3.78 3.37
CA VAL A 93 10.45 4.77 4.33
C VAL A 93 10.74 4.16 5.69
N ALA A 94 9.99 3.13 6.09
CA ALA A 94 10.22 2.38 7.32
C ALA A 94 9.81 0.92 7.14
N ARG A 95 10.32 0.07 8.02
CA ARG A 95 10.02 -1.36 8.08
C ARG A 95 9.83 -1.79 9.53
N LEU A 96 8.83 -2.61 9.80
CA LEU A 96 8.61 -3.20 11.11
C LEU A 96 8.71 -4.72 10.98
N ALA A 97 9.56 -5.34 11.80
CA ALA A 97 9.70 -6.79 11.81
C ALA A 97 8.37 -7.46 12.14
N TRP A 98 8.10 -8.59 11.50
CA TRP A 98 6.90 -9.38 11.81
C TRP A 98 6.83 -9.74 13.31
N ASN A 99 5.62 -9.66 13.89
CA ASN A 99 5.32 -10.13 15.22
C ASN A 99 4.11 -11.08 15.16
N ASP A 100 4.28 -12.31 15.65
CA ASP A 100 3.25 -13.35 15.64
C ASP A 100 2.01 -12.97 16.49
N ASP A 101 2.16 -12.12 17.51
CA ASP A 101 1.05 -11.64 18.35
C ASP A 101 0.06 -10.76 17.57
N TYR A 102 0.49 -10.19 16.45
CA TYR A 102 -0.32 -9.33 15.57
C TYR A 102 -0.59 -10.01 14.21
N ALA A 103 -0.40 -11.32 14.11
CA ALA A 103 -0.72 -12.06 12.91
C ALA A 103 -2.24 -11.92 12.58
N PRO A 104 -2.62 -11.56 11.34
CA PRO A 104 -4.03 -11.45 10.98
C PRO A 104 -4.79 -12.76 11.16
N ASP A 105 -6.07 -12.68 11.50
CA ASP A 105 -6.94 -13.84 11.60
C ASP A 105 -6.91 -14.68 10.31
N GLY A 106 -6.69 -15.99 10.46
CA GLY A 106 -6.60 -16.91 9.33
C GLY A 106 -5.29 -16.85 8.54
N TRP A 107 -4.23 -16.21 9.07
CA TRP A 107 -2.93 -16.16 8.41
C TRP A 107 -2.34 -17.56 8.16
N ASN A 108 -2.00 -17.85 6.91
CA ASN A 108 -1.42 -19.14 6.50
C ASN A 108 0.08 -18.98 6.21
N TYR A 109 0.93 -19.34 7.18
CA TYR A 109 2.39 -19.28 7.06
C TYR A 109 2.94 -20.05 5.85
N SER A 110 2.29 -21.15 5.44
CA SER A 110 2.69 -21.92 4.26
C SER A 110 2.43 -21.16 2.96
N THR A 111 1.28 -20.48 2.84
CA THR A 111 0.94 -19.62 1.69
C THR A 111 1.98 -18.51 1.49
N TYR A 112 2.47 -17.94 2.59
CA TYR A 112 3.47 -16.87 2.58
C TYR A 112 4.90 -17.34 2.76
N ARG A 113 5.19 -18.66 2.73
CA ARG A 113 6.51 -19.22 3.06
C ARG A 113 7.66 -18.57 2.30
N LYS A 114 7.44 -18.20 1.04
CA LYS A 114 8.44 -17.51 0.19
C LYS A 114 8.79 -16.09 0.65
N PHE A 115 8.03 -15.53 1.57
CA PHE A 115 8.21 -14.21 2.17
C PHE A 115 8.58 -14.38 3.65
N ASN A 116 9.87 -14.40 3.94
CA ASN A 116 10.42 -14.55 5.29
C ASN A 116 9.82 -15.75 6.05
N ASN A 117 9.80 -16.93 5.43
CA ASN A 117 9.25 -18.16 6.03
C ASN A 117 7.80 -18.03 6.54
N GLY A 118 6.99 -17.21 5.87
CA GLY A 118 5.59 -16.98 6.23
C GLY A 118 5.36 -15.79 7.16
N ARG A 119 6.42 -15.03 7.47
CA ARG A 119 6.43 -13.90 8.41
C ARG A 119 6.94 -12.62 7.74
N PRO A 120 6.32 -12.15 6.65
CA PRO A 120 6.78 -10.95 5.95
C PRO A 120 6.70 -9.72 6.87
N ASP A 121 7.76 -8.93 6.93
CA ASP A 121 7.73 -7.65 7.66
C ASP A 121 6.64 -6.72 7.11
N VAL A 122 6.25 -5.73 7.90
CA VAL A 122 5.44 -4.61 7.42
C VAL A 122 6.37 -3.55 6.84
N VAL A 123 6.03 -3.02 5.67
CA VAL A 123 6.75 -1.96 4.98
C VAL A 123 5.84 -0.75 4.87
N PHE A 124 6.28 0.36 5.46
CA PHE A 124 5.62 1.65 5.34
C PHE A 124 6.20 2.38 4.14
N MET A 125 5.31 2.93 3.30
CA MET A 125 5.68 3.58 2.06
C MET A 125 4.98 4.93 1.94
N ALA A 126 5.68 5.90 1.34
CA ALA A 126 5.18 7.23 1.09
C ALA A 126 5.29 7.57 -0.40
N TYR A 127 4.38 8.39 -0.92
CA TYR A 127 4.33 8.75 -2.32
C TYR A 127 5.38 9.81 -2.66
N ASP A 128 6.20 9.53 -3.67
CA ASP A 128 7.09 10.47 -4.32
C ASP A 128 6.83 10.44 -5.84
N PRO A 129 6.28 11.51 -6.44
CA PRO A 129 6.04 11.54 -7.88
C PRO A 129 7.33 11.39 -8.70
N ALA A 130 8.49 11.78 -8.16
CA ALA A 130 9.78 11.58 -8.83
C ALA A 130 10.23 10.11 -8.83
N ALA A 131 9.60 9.26 -8.01
CA ALA A 131 9.90 7.84 -7.91
C ALA A 131 8.98 6.95 -8.77
N ILE A 132 8.05 7.51 -9.55
CA ILE A 132 7.19 6.71 -10.45
C ILE A 132 8.07 5.86 -11.39
N GLY A 133 7.73 4.57 -11.51
CA GLY A 133 8.51 3.59 -12.28
C GLY A 133 9.71 2.99 -11.54
N SER A 134 9.95 3.37 -10.29
CA SER A 134 11.02 2.82 -9.46
C SER A 134 10.87 1.32 -9.22
N LYS A 135 12.00 0.64 -9.06
CA LYS A 135 12.04 -0.75 -8.62
C LYS A 135 12.08 -0.80 -7.10
N TYR A 136 11.32 -1.72 -6.52
CA TYR A 136 11.36 -1.99 -5.09
C TYR A 136 12.68 -2.65 -4.68
N THR A 137 13.30 -2.13 -3.64
CA THR A 137 14.53 -2.67 -3.02
C THR A 137 14.28 -2.91 -1.55
N LYS A 138 14.43 -4.17 -1.09
CA LYS A 138 14.10 -4.56 0.29
C LYS A 138 14.88 -3.80 1.37
N THR A 139 16.11 -3.39 1.06
CA THR A 139 17.02 -2.70 1.97
C THR A 139 16.85 -1.17 2.00
N ALA A 140 15.89 -0.62 1.25
CA ALA A 140 15.72 0.82 1.13
C ALA A 140 15.16 1.50 2.39
N ALA A 141 14.49 0.75 3.29
CA ALA A 141 13.90 1.27 4.51
C ALA A 141 14.64 0.80 5.76
N LYS A 142 14.70 1.67 6.78
CA LYS A 142 15.22 1.33 8.11
C LYS A 142 14.17 0.58 8.91
N TYR A 143 14.63 -0.30 9.80
CA TYR A 143 13.74 -0.91 10.79
C TYR A 143 13.35 0.11 11.87
N VAL A 144 12.10 0.03 12.30
CA VAL A 144 11.53 0.79 13.42
C VAL A 144 11.04 -0.19 14.48
N ASP A 145 10.92 0.29 15.72
CA ASP A 145 10.61 -0.57 16.88
C ASP A 145 9.12 -0.86 17.04
N ASN A 146 8.24 -0.02 16.48
CA ASN A 146 6.79 -0.16 16.60
C ASN A 146 6.05 0.42 15.40
N TYR A 147 4.74 0.13 15.33
CA TYR A 147 3.87 0.50 14.22
C TYR A 147 3.69 2.03 14.10
N ASP A 148 3.50 2.73 15.22
CA ASP A 148 3.28 4.18 15.24
C ASP A 148 4.47 4.94 14.65
N THR A 149 5.70 4.57 15.02
CA THR A 149 6.92 5.13 14.42
C THR A 149 6.98 4.87 12.90
N GLY A 150 6.48 3.74 12.43
CA GLY A 150 6.36 3.42 11.01
C GLY A 150 5.40 4.34 10.28
N ILE A 151 4.21 4.57 10.85
CA ILE A 151 3.22 5.51 10.34
C ILE A 151 3.75 6.95 10.34
N GLU A 152 4.39 7.38 11.42
CA GLU A 152 5.01 8.70 11.51
C GLU A 152 6.11 8.90 10.46
N SER A 153 6.91 7.86 10.19
CA SER A 153 7.93 7.91 9.14
C SER A 153 7.32 8.13 7.76
N ALA A 154 6.17 7.52 7.46
CA ALA A 154 5.44 7.74 6.21
C ALA A 154 4.74 9.10 6.16
N ARG A 155 4.13 9.54 7.26
CA ARG A 155 3.47 10.84 7.35
C ARG A 155 4.44 12.01 7.22
N ASN A 156 5.63 11.90 7.83
CA ASN A 156 6.65 12.95 7.83
C ASN A 156 7.57 12.90 6.61
N TYR A 157 7.37 11.93 5.71
CA TYR A 157 8.16 11.83 4.49
C TYR A 157 7.92 13.05 3.62
N SER A 158 8.95 13.88 3.49
CA SER A 158 8.97 15.00 2.56
C SER A 158 9.74 14.57 1.32
N SER A 159 9.04 14.27 0.23
CA SER A 159 9.67 14.09 -1.08
C SER A 159 10.50 15.34 -1.35
N ARG A 160 11.78 15.18 -1.69
CA ARG A 160 12.67 16.31 -1.97
C ARG A 160 12.20 16.93 -3.29
N ARG A 161 11.20 17.81 -3.25
CA ARG A 161 10.82 18.64 -4.42
C ARG A 161 12.08 19.38 -4.84
N PRO A 162 12.51 19.33 -6.12
CA PRO A 162 13.34 20.40 -6.63
C PRO A 162 12.55 21.69 -6.40
N SER A 163 13.10 22.61 -5.61
CA SER A 163 12.55 23.96 -5.47
C SER A 163 12.33 24.51 -6.88
N ALA A 164 11.10 24.88 -7.21
CA ALA A 164 10.86 25.70 -8.39
C ALA A 164 11.78 26.93 -8.29
N PRO A 165 12.52 27.32 -9.35
CA PRO A 165 13.32 28.53 -9.31
C PRO A 165 12.42 29.72 -8.96
N SER A 166 12.90 30.53 -8.02
CA SER A 166 12.22 31.75 -7.58
C SER A 166 11.89 32.64 -8.79
N PRO A 167 10.71 33.29 -8.87
CA PRO A 167 10.36 34.22 -9.96
C PRO A 167 11.23 35.47 -10.08
N ALA A 168 12.35 35.58 -9.36
CA ALA A 168 13.15 36.79 -9.24
C ALA A 168 14.31 36.92 -10.24
N GLU A 169 14.41 36.08 -11.27
CA GLU A 169 15.43 36.22 -12.32
C GLU A 169 14.81 36.19 -13.74
N ARG A 170 13.94 37.16 -14.02
CA ARG A 170 13.61 37.58 -15.39
C ARG A 170 13.64 39.09 -15.51
#